data_AF-A0A3A2ZNG2-F1
#
_entry.id   AF-A0A3A2ZNG2-F1
#
_cell.length_a   1.000
_cell.length_b   1.000
_cell.length_c   1.000
_cell.angle_alpha   90.00
_cell.angle_beta   90.00
_cell.angle_gamma   90.00
#
_symmetry.space_group_name_H-M   'P 1'
#
loop_
_entity.id
_entity.type
_entity.pdbx_description
1 polymer ?
#
loop_
_entity_poly.entity_id
_entity_poly.type
_entity_poly.pdbx_seq_one_letter_code
_entity_poly.pdbx_strand_id
1 'polypeptide(L)'
;MKLPQTLPKNSMIKELTSSGKFRTRANKAWRADILSKSLCDDILQRLSPYLRRNGPVDIIDLWPGAGVWSSEVNNFLRPRQHILVEPDTKEFQDFLKPLAKSKSCYKYLEVNPWVHGIADLISKYLPKKQIQSNGEHAGTSKESDTLLILVNPPLTTSRKQHFLPARWWSRFIEDCMNFSTFNNYGRLQAVASFPRREARSVIPHAIPDRRRPAILTEAVASHAFEIAATHDPGTWSPLIGWDLTVDSAAHVARKTKENNVIIPTGREPIPIPVTPEVEYDPRRPCPYAPRAQTEQSRSWLADMEAGNTTNADALMKKRAKQALYKLRYDNRATYDAYQRAERVISIDQLVRRLSRDAANPNLDFKALKPLDDKIEELKTAVANEPVFAEEKNVRIVLSLIDSNRCARYSGNFDRALLAWDRRPFEPLLIDHEELFPSDGELAMFYFEADINSSLMKGLKEVDPMQRDELLRIFDAFCFSIGTRGLATVGELLSSIFADQSINDIVKAVPSLATFASKRLKSDFDNLPKTLHTKPSRQQSGEPLDPVECFQENLDYDLSDVRVRSLSVSTLWDLAVEYQKRPSRLDTVELNRAVGSSLTSFRSGHMVEKQLH
;
A
#
# COMPACT_ATOMS: atom_id res chain seq x y z
N MET A 1 13.37 -21.38 45.69
CA MET A 1 12.27 -22.22 45.15
C MET A 1 12.41 -22.17 43.63
N LYS A 2 12.77 -23.29 43.00
CA LYS A 2 13.27 -23.35 41.61
C LYS A 2 12.14 -23.11 40.59
N LEU A 3 12.43 -22.25 39.60
CA LEU A 3 11.61 -22.01 38.40
C LEU A 3 11.35 -23.34 37.65
N PRO A 4 10.13 -23.59 37.13
CA PRO A 4 9.91 -24.72 36.25
C PRO A 4 10.61 -24.49 34.91
N GLN A 5 11.29 -25.54 34.47
CA GLN A 5 12.08 -25.62 33.26
C GLN A 5 11.24 -25.36 32.02
N THR A 6 11.85 -24.65 31.08
CA THR A 6 11.41 -24.41 29.70
C THR A 6 10.92 -25.69 29.04
N LEU A 7 9.69 -25.66 28.51
CA LEU A 7 9.19 -26.69 27.59
C LEU A 7 10.10 -26.74 26.34
N PRO A 8 10.51 -27.93 25.85
CA PRO A 8 11.45 -28.03 24.75
C PRO A 8 10.79 -27.63 23.42
N LYS A 9 11.48 -26.78 22.63
CA LYS A 9 11.16 -26.33 21.26
C LYS A 9 10.65 -27.43 20.31
N ASN A 10 10.97 -28.70 20.56
CA ASN A 10 10.64 -29.84 19.70
C ASN A 10 9.39 -30.64 20.09
N SER A 11 8.75 -30.35 21.24
CA SER A 11 7.60 -31.17 21.70
C SER A 11 6.28 -30.80 21.02
N MET A 12 5.99 -29.51 20.86
CA MET A 12 4.77 -29.02 20.19
C MET A 12 4.79 -29.28 18.68
N ILE A 13 5.94 -29.07 18.02
CA ILE A 13 6.12 -29.38 16.59
C ILE A 13 5.99 -30.89 16.35
N LYS A 14 6.52 -31.72 17.26
CA LYS A 14 6.30 -33.18 17.21
C LYS A 14 4.85 -33.56 17.49
N GLU A 15 4.14 -32.96 18.43
CA GLU A 15 2.71 -33.26 18.66
C GLU A 15 1.81 -32.83 17.48
N LEU A 16 2.10 -31.69 16.86
CA LEU A 16 1.41 -31.19 15.67
C LEU A 16 1.62 -32.11 14.46
N THR A 17 2.83 -32.68 14.31
CA THR A 17 3.17 -33.60 13.21
C THR A 17 2.83 -35.08 13.52
N SER A 18 2.88 -35.52 14.77
CA SER A 18 2.67 -36.92 15.19
C SER A 18 1.22 -37.27 15.45
N SER A 19 0.34 -36.30 15.69
CA SER A 19 -1.08 -36.55 15.95
C SER A 19 -1.85 -37.02 14.71
N GLY A 20 -1.27 -36.97 13.51
CA GLY A 20 -1.92 -37.40 12.25
C GLY A 20 -3.22 -36.64 11.91
N LYS A 21 -3.59 -35.64 12.72
CA LYS A 21 -4.82 -34.84 12.58
C LYS A 21 -4.67 -33.76 11.49
N PHE A 22 -3.45 -33.28 11.25
CA PHE A 22 -3.10 -32.44 10.11
C PHE A 22 -2.70 -33.31 8.91
N ARG A 23 -3.62 -34.16 8.44
CA ARG A 23 -3.46 -34.81 7.13
C ARG A 23 -3.36 -33.72 6.07
N THR A 24 -2.30 -33.79 5.27
CA THR A 24 -2.05 -33.05 4.02
C THR A 24 -3.23 -33.20 3.06
N ARG A 25 -4.33 -32.46 3.29
CA ARG A 25 -5.34 -32.20 2.27
C ARG A 25 -4.81 -31.06 1.42
N ALA A 26 -4.13 -31.43 0.33
CA ALA A 26 -3.59 -30.56 -0.72
C ALA A 26 -4.62 -29.63 -1.43
N ASN A 27 -5.82 -29.44 -0.85
CA ASN A 27 -6.93 -28.65 -1.39
C ASN A 27 -7.55 -27.67 -0.38
N LYS A 28 -7.01 -27.52 0.84
CA LYS A 28 -7.32 -26.35 1.69
C LYS A 28 -6.20 -25.32 1.52
N ALA A 29 -6.54 -24.08 1.19
CA ALA A 29 -5.59 -22.98 1.22
C ALA A 29 -5.39 -22.62 2.68
N TRP A 30 -4.35 -23.19 3.30
CA TRP A 30 -4.04 -22.94 4.70
C TRP A 30 -3.50 -21.53 4.87
N ARG A 31 -3.99 -20.80 5.89
CA ARG A 31 -3.29 -19.62 6.40
C ARG A 31 -2.01 -20.08 7.08
N ALA A 32 -0.95 -19.28 6.97
CA ALA A 32 0.27 -19.52 7.72
C ALA A 32 0.11 -18.96 9.15
N ASP A 33 0.31 -19.82 10.15
CA ASP A 33 0.34 -19.45 11.56
C ASP A 33 1.79 -19.42 12.05
N ILE A 34 2.14 -18.45 12.89
CA ILE A 34 3.46 -18.37 13.53
C ILE A 34 3.48 -19.30 14.74
N LEU A 35 4.46 -20.21 14.77
CA LEU A 35 4.68 -21.15 15.87
C LEU A 35 5.93 -20.81 16.70
N SER A 36 6.84 -20.00 16.17
CA SER A 36 8.08 -19.63 16.84
C SER A 36 7.86 -18.54 17.89
N LYS A 37 8.04 -18.90 19.16
CA LYS A 37 8.04 -17.94 20.26
C LYS A 37 9.12 -16.87 20.11
N SER A 38 10.32 -17.23 19.66
CA SER A 38 11.41 -16.26 19.45
C SER A 38 11.05 -15.22 18.40
N LEU A 39 10.39 -15.62 17.31
CA LEU A 39 9.89 -14.68 16.32
C LEU A 39 8.84 -13.74 16.91
N CYS A 40 7.90 -14.26 17.71
CA CYS A 40 6.91 -13.43 18.41
C CYS A 40 7.59 -12.39 19.31
N ASP A 41 8.60 -12.79 20.09
CA ASP A 41 9.35 -11.91 20.98
C ASP A 41 10.08 -10.80 20.19
N ASP A 42 10.76 -11.16 19.10
CA ASP A 42 11.45 -10.22 18.20
C ASP A 42 10.47 -9.17 17.62
N ILE A 43 9.31 -9.63 17.13
CA ILE A 43 8.26 -8.76 16.58
C ILE A 43 7.69 -7.84 17.66
N LEU A 44 7.39 -8.35 18.86
CA LEU A 44 6.85 -7.56 19.96
C LEU A 44 7.85 -6.53 20.47
N GLN A 45 9.14 -6.87 20.51
CA GLN A 45 10.20 -5.90 20.80
C GLN A 45 10.24 -4.79 19.76
N ARG A 46 10.15 -5.14 18.47
CA ARG A 46 10.11 -4.16 17.38
C ARG A 46 8.88 -3.24 17.45
N LEU A 47 7.72 -3.79 17.82
CA LEU A 47 6.46 -3.05 17.96
C LEU A 47 6.31 -2.32 19.29
N SER A 48 7.15 -2.60 20.28
CA SER A 48 7.07 -2.03 21.62
C SER A 48 6.87 -0.51 21.63
N PRO A 49 7.61 0.29 20.83
CA PRO A 49 7.42 1.73 20.79
C PRO A 49 6.03 2.14 20.30
N TYR A 50 5.32 1.32 19.53
CA TYR A 50 3.98 1.62 19.00
C TYR A 50 2.87 1.13 19.93
N LEU A 51 3.02 -0.07 20.49
CA LEU A 51 1.98 -0.70 21.32
C LEU A 51 1.95 -0.20 22.77
N ARG A 52 3.10 0.20 23.35
CA ARG A 52 3.20 0.59 24.77
C ARG A 52 3.00 2.08 25.05
N ARG A 53 2.80 2.90 24.01
CA ARG A 53 2.61 4.35 24.19
C ARG A 53 1.40 4.69 25.07
N ASN A 54 0.41 3.79 25.15
CA ASN A 54 -0.84 3.97 25.88
C ASN A 54 -1.08 2.80 26.86
N GLY A 55 -1.91 3.04 27.88
CA GLY A 55 -2.20 2.11 28.99
C GLY A 55 -2.89 0.80 28.59
N PRO A 56 -3.43 0.03 29.56
CA PRO A 56 -3.98 -1.31 29.33
C PRO A 56 -4.98 -1.35 28.16
N VAL A 57 -4.71 -2.24 27.21
CA VAL A 57 -5.38 -2.34 25.91
C VAL A 57 -6.48 -3.41 25.97
N ASP A 58 -7.60 -3.21 25.27
CA ASP A 58 -8.53 -4.30 24.97
C ASP A 58 -8.16 -4.92 23.63
N ILE A 59 -8.16 -6.26 23.55
CA ILE A 59 -7.73 -7.00 22.36
C ILE A 59 -8.91 -7.77 21.76
N ILE A 60 -9.12 -7.60 20.46
CA ILE A 60 -9.94 -8.50 19.65
C ILE A 60 -9.01 -9.24 18.69
N ASP A 61 -8.92 -10.55 18.85
CA ASP A 61 -8.08 -11.42 18.05
C ASP A 61 -8.95 -12.28 17.11
N LEU A 62 -8.84 -11.99 15.82
CA LEU A 62 -9.65 -12.58 14.76
C LEU A 62 -8.83 -13.63 14.04
N TRP A 63 -9.33 -14.88 14.07
CA TRP A 63 -8.66 -16.06 13.57
C TRP A 63 -7.31 -16.34 14.26
N PRO A 64 -7.29 -16.50 15.60
CA PRO A 64 -6.06 -16.72 16.36
C PRO A 64 -5.35 -18.04 16.05
N GLY A 65 -6.02 -18.98 15.37
CA GLY A 65 -5.44 -20.30 15.06
C GLY A 65 -5.04 -21.06 16.31
N ALA A 66 -3.78 -21.49 16.39
CA ALA A 66 -3.25 -22.20 17.56
C ALA A 66 -3.09 -21.30 18.80
N GLY A 67 -3.21 -19.97 18.68
CA GLY A 67 -3.15 -19.03 19.80
C GLY A 67 -1.75 -18.72 20.32
N VAL A 68 -0.69 -19.11 19.62
CA VAL A 68 0.71 -18.81 20.02
C VAL A 68 0.94 -17.30 20.05
N TRP A 69 0.69 -16.62 18.93
CA TRP A 69 0.78 -15.16 18.84
C TRP A 69 -0.11 -14.46 19.88
N SER A 70 -1.37 -14.92 20.02
CA SER A 70 -2.32 -14.41 21.01
C SER A 70 -1.80 -14.51 22.44
N SER A 71 -1.12 -15.61 22.77
CA SER A 71 -0.53 -15.83 24.10
C SER A 71 0.63 -14.88 24.39
N GLU A 72 1.53 -14.67 23.42
CA GLU A 72 2.69 -13.79 23.58
C GLU A 72 2.28 -12.32 23.63
N VAL A 73 1.34 -11.88 22.79
CA VAL A 73 0.79 -10.50 22.85
C VAL A 73 0.13 -10.25 24.20
N ASN A 74 -0.66 -11.21 24.71
CA ASN A 74 -1.29 -11.09 26.03
C ASN A 74 -0.25 -11.00 27.16
N ASN A 75 0.81 -11.82 27.12
CA ASN A 75 1.90 -11.77 28.09
C ASN A 75 2.60 -10.41 28.08
N PHE A 76 2.84 -9.87 26.88
CA PHE A 76 3.57 -8.63 26.67
C PHE A 76 2.76 -7.39 27.06
N LEU A 77 1.48 -7.31 26.66
CA LEU A 77 0.63 -6.13 26.89
C LEU A 77 -0.17 -6.19 28.19
N ARG A 78 -0.45 -7.39 28.72
CA ARG A 78 -1.30 -7.61 29.89
C ARG A 78 -2.66 -6.88 29.76
N PRO A 79 -3.44 -7.21 28.72
CA PRO A 79 -4.68 -6.49 28.41
C PRO A 79 -5.74 -6.69 29.49
N ARG A 80 -6.71 -5.77 29.55
CA ARG A 80 -7.87 -5.92 30.44
C ARG A 80 -8.75 -7.07 29.96
N GLN A 81 -8.99 -7.11 28.65
CA GLN A 81 -9.75 -8.16 27.99
C GLN A 81 -9.06 -8.58 26.68
N HIS A 82 -9.08 -9.87 26.38
CA HIS A 82 -8.57 -10.44 25.14
C HIS A 82 -9.59 -11.44 24.58
N ILE A 83 -10.32 -11.02 23.56
CA ILE A 83 -11.36 -11.82 22.91
C ILE A 83 -10.74 -12.61 21.75
N LEU A 84 -10.80 -13.93 21.82
CA LEU A 84 -10.35 -14.87 20.79
C LEU A 84 -11.56 -15.29 19.94
N VAL A 85 -11.57 -14.96 18.64
CA VAL A 85 -12.69 -15.25 17.73
C VAL A 85 -12.25 -16.20 16.64
N GLU A 86 -12.63 -17.48 16.75
CA GLU A 86 -12.25 -18.53 15.80
C GLU A 86 -13.47 -19.33 15.32
N PRO A 87 -13.84 -19.25 14.03
CA PRO A 87 -14.93 -20.05 13.49
C PRO A 87 -14.60 -21.54 13.32
N ASP A 88 -13.32 -21.91 13.11
CA ASP A 88 -12.92 -23.29 12.83
C ASP A 88 -12.73 -24.10 14.12
N THR A 89 -13.82 -24.25 14.87
CA THR A 89 -13.83 -24.91 16.20
C THR A 89 -13.27 -26.33 16.16
N LYS A 90 -13.53 -27.10 15.09
CA LYS A 90 -13.03 -28.47 14.95
C LYS A 90 -11.51 -28.57 14.92
N GLU A 91 -10.83 -27.57 14.36
CA GLU A 91 -9.38 -27.59 14.16
C GLU A 91 -8.65 -26.93 15.33
N PHE A 92 -9.21 -25.86 15.92
CA PHE A 92 -8.50 -25.03 16.89
C PHE A 92 -9.01 -25.05 18.32
N GLN A 93 -10.20 -25.61 18.60
CA GLN A 93 -10.76 -25.57 19.96
C GLN A 93 -9.87 -26.24 21.01
N ASP A 94 -9.13 -27.29 20.63
CA ASP A 94 -8.28 -28.06 21.53
C ASP A 94 -7.09 -27.21 22.04
N PHE A 95 -6.72 -26.16 21.30
CA PHE A 95 -5.69 -25.19 21.69
C PHE A 95 -6.29 -23.96 22.38
N LEU A 96 -7.38 -23.42 21.83
CA LEU A 96 -7.96 -22.14 22.27
C LEU A 96 -8.76 -22.26 23.57
N LYS A 97 -9.46 -23.38 23.83
CA LYS A 97 -10.20 -23.56 25.10
C LYS A 97 -9.27 -23.64 26.31
N PRO A 98 -8.15 -24.38 26.29
CA PRO A 98 -7.16 -24.32 27.36
C PRO A 98 -6.55 -22.92 27.53
N LEU A 99 -6.19 -22.25 26.43
CA LEU A 99 -5.66 -20.88 26.48
C LEU A 99 -6.65 -19.92 27.14
N ALA A 100 -7.93 -20.00 26.75
CA ALA A 100 -8.97 -19.13 27.30
C ALA A 100 -9.22 -19.37 28.80
N LYS A 101 -9.01 -20.60 29.28
CA LYS A 101 -9.11 -20.92 30.72
C LYS A 101 -7.87 -20.53 31.52
N SER A 102 -6.74 -20.30 30.85
CA SER A 102 -5.45 -20.02 31.53
C SER A 102 -5.41 -18.67 32.24
N LYS A 103 -6.19 -17.68 31.78
CA LYS A 103 -6.28 -16.34 32.38
C LYS A 103 -7.70 -15.82 32.29
N SER A 104 -8.15 -15.10 33.32
CA SER A 104 -9.49 -14.53 33.39
C SER A 104 -9.79 -13.45 32.35
N CYS A 105 -8.76 -12.80 31.78
CA CYS A 105 -8.94 -11.78 30.76
C CYS A 105 -9.30 -12.37 29.38
N TYR A 106 -9.11 -13.67 29.15
CA TYR A 106 -9.47 -14.28 27.88
C TYR A 106 -10.95 -14.59 27.77
N LYS A 107 -11.49 -14.41 26.56
CA LYS A 107 -12.84 -14.84 26.19
C LYS A 107 -12.82 -15.50 24.82
N TYR A 108 -13.22 -16.76 24.75
CA TYR A 108 -13.30 -17.51 23.49
C TYR A 108 -14.70 -17.41 22.89
N LEU A 109 -14.78 -17.06 21.60
CA LEU A 109 -16.00 -16.94 20.81
C LEU A 109 -15.94 -17.78 19.54
N GLU A 110 -16.98 -18.58 19.34
CA GLU A 110 -17.17 -19.42 18.15
C GLU A 110 -18.04 -18.67 17.12
N VAL A 111 -17.51 -17.58 16.57
CA VAL A 111 -18.22 -16.66 15.66
C VAL A 111 -17.40 -16.49 14.37
N ASN A 112 -18.07 -16.34 13.22
CA ASN A 112 -17.39 -16.13 11.94
C ASN A 112 -17.16 -14.62 11.64
N PRO A 113 -15.91 -14.11 11.69
CA PRO A 113 -15.62 -12.70 11.47
C PRO A 113 -15.74 -12.26 10.00
N TRP A 114 -16.01 -13.18 9.07
CA TRP A 114 -16.37 -12.82 7.69
C TRP A 114 -17.80 -12.27 7.59
N VAL A 115 -18.69 -12.73 8.46
CA VAL A 115 -20.12 -12.40 8.43
C VAL A 115 -20.43 -11.29 9.42
N HIS A 116 -19.90 -11.41 10.63
CA HIS A 116 -20.12 -10.44 11.70
C HIS A 116 -19.14 -9.28 11.56
N GLY A 117 -19.65 -8.04 11.56
CA GLY A 117 -18.80 -6.86 11.52
C GLY A 117 -17.99 -6.73 12.81
N ILE A 118 -16.79 -6.15 12.72
CA ILE A 118 -15.99 -5.85 13.92
C ILE A 118 -16.77 -4.93 14.87
N ALA A 119 -17.52 -3.97 14.32
CA ALA A 119 -18.39 -3.09 15.09
C ALA A 119 -19.39 -3.87 15.98
N ASP A 120 -19.96 -4.96 15.47
CA ASP A 120 -20.89 -5.81 16.23
C ASP A 120 -20.16 -6.52 17.39
N LEU A 121 -18.95 -7.02 17.13
CA LEU A 121 -18.14 -7.68 18.15
C LEU A 121 -17.73 -6.70 19.27
N ILE A 122 -17.29 -5.50 18.88
CA ILE A 122 -16.94 -4.42 19.82
C ILE A 122 -18.15 -4.07 20.68
N SER A 123 -19.30 -3.76 20.07
CA SER A 123 -20.48 -3.27 20.79
C SER A 123 -21.10 -4.31 21.73
N LYS A 124 -20.95 -5.61 21.42
CA LYS A 124 -21.51 -6.72 22.20
C LYS A 124 -20.59 -7.22 23.30
N TYR A 125 -19.28 -7.24 23.07
CA TYR A 125 -18.34 -7.95 23.94
C TYR A 125 -17.34 -7.06 24.67
N LEU A 126 -17.15 -5.82 24.24
CA LEU A 126 -16.31 -4.85 24.95
C LEU A 126 -17.18 -3.89 25.78
N PRO A 127 -16.67 -3.37 26.92
CA PRO A 127 -17.43 -2.52 27.81
C PRO A 127 -17.81 -1.19 27.15
N LYS A 128 -19.12 -0.88 27.12
CA LYS A 128 -19.60 0.43 26.65
C LYS A 128 -19.08 1.53 27.58
N LYS A 129 -18.40 2.54 27.04
CA LYS A 129 -18.08 3.74 27.82
C LYS A 129 -19.37 4.50 28.15
N GLN A 130 -19.54 4.90 29.40
CA GLN A 130 -20.45 5.99 29.73
C GLN A 130 -19.85 7.27 29.17
N ILE A 131 -20.51 7.86 28.18
CA ILE A 131 -20.24 9.24 27.77
C ILE A 131 -20.53 10.07 29.01
N GLN A 132 -19.49 10.59 29.67
CA GLN A 132 -19.71 11.63 30.67
C GLN A 132 -20.17 12.87 29.91
N SER A 133 -21.49 13.05 29.81
CA SER A 133 -22.08 14.35 29.59
C SER A 133 -21.69 15.23 30.77
N ASN A 134 -20.78 16.17 30.58
CA ASN A 134 -20.61 17.40 31.35
C ASN A 134 -19.68 18.28 30.50
N GLY A 135 -20.10 19.46 30.05
CA GLY A 135 -20.32 20.58 30.94
C GLY A 135 -18.97 21.26 31.16
N GLU A 136 -18.66 22.23 30.30
CA GLU A 136 -17.83 23.42 30.57
C GLU A 136 -16.50 23.29 31.33
N HIS A 137 -15.74 22.18 31.31
CA HIS A 137 -14.34 22.21 31.76
C HIS A 137 -13.39 21.67 30.70
N ALA A 138 -12.90 22.60 29.87
CA ALA A 138 -11.73 22.44 29.02
C ALA A 138 -10.48 22.29 29.91
N GLY A 139 -10.09 21.04 30.18
CA GLY A 139 -8.88 20.72 30.90
C GLY A 139 -8.67 19.21 30.97
N THR A 140 -7.85 18.68 30.06
CA THR A 140 -7.32 17.30 30.03
C THR A 140 -8.36 16.17 30.01
N SER A 141 -8.73 15.69 28.81
CA SER A 141 -9.57 14.49 28.68
C SER A 141 -8.83 13.26 29.21
N LYS A 142 -9.39 12.67 30.28
CA LYS A 142 -9.01 11.41 30.91
C LYS A 142 -8.92 10.24 29.89
N GLU A 143 -7.73 9.63 29.82
CA GLU A 143 -7.36 8.29 29.30
C GLU A 143 -8.18 7.71 28.13
N SER A 144 -7.65 7.87 26.92
CA SER A 144 -8.14 7.19 25.73
C SER A 144 -7.75 5.70 25.76
N ASP A 145 -8.66 4.83 26.22
CA ASP A 145 -8.51 3.38 26.01
C ASP A 145 -8.13 3.06 24.56
N THR A 146 -7.09 2.24 24.38
CA THR A 146 -6.62 1.77 23.07
C THR A 146 -7.22 0.40 22.78
N LEU A 147 -7.72 0.21 21.56
CA LEU A 147 -8.21 -1.08 21.07
C LEU A 147 -7.17 -1.63 20.09
N LEU A 148 -6.69 -2.84 20.34
CA LEU A 148 -5.81 -3.58 19.43
C LEU A 148 -6.58 -4.72 18.77
N ILE A 149 -6.52 -4.76 17.44
CA ILE A 149 -7.08 -5.85 16.65
C ILE A 149 -5.94 -6.72 16.12
N LEU A 150 -5.97 -8.01 16.43
CA LEU A 150 -5.09 -9.00 15.81
C LEU A 150 -5.88 -9.71 14.70
N VAL A 151 -5.27 -9.95 13.54
CA VAL A 151 -5.99 -10.51 12.38
C VAL A 151 -5.12 -11.53 11.63
N ASN A 152 -5.63 -12.74 11.43
CA ASN A 152 -5.02 -13.75 10.55
C ASN A 152 -6.08 -14.50 9.69
N PRO A 153 -6.73 -13.84 8.73
CA PRO A 153 -7.85 -14.41 8.01
C PRO A 153 -7.41 -15.59 7.10
N PRO A 154 -8.18 -16.69 7.05
CA PRO A 154 -7.89 -17.80 6.14
C PRO A 154 -8.09 -17.40 4.67
N LEU A 155 -7.36 -18.06 3.78
CA LEU A 155 -7.66 -18.01 2.34
C LEU A 155 -8.88 -18.87 2.04
N THR A 156 -9.88 -18.31 1.34
CA THR A 156 -10.97 -19.14 0.81
C THR A 156 -10.49 -19.96 -0.38
N THR A 157 -10.83 -21.24 -0.39
CA THR A 157 -10.57 -22.14 -1.53
C THR A 157 -11.64 -22.05 -2.60
N SER A 158 -12.79 -21.46 -2.29
CA SER A 158 -13.93 -21.43 -3.21
C SER A 158 -13.80 -20.27 -4.18
N ARG A 159 -13.67 -20.59 -5.48
CA ARG A 159 -13.72 -19.59 -6.57
C ARG A 159 -15.04 -18.80 -6.61
N LYS A 160 -16.10 -19.31 -5.98
CA LYS A 160 -17.42 -18.65 -5.88
C LYS A 160 -17.49 -17.69 -4.68
N GLN A 161 -16.64 -17.88 -3.68
CA GLN A 161 -16.61 -17.02 -2.51
C GLN A 161 -15.58 -15.91 -2.71
N HIS A 162 -16.03 -14.69 -2.42
CA HIS A 162 -15.28 -13.46 -2.66
C HIS A 162 -14.46 -13.01 -1.45
N PHE A 163 -14.21 -13.91 -0.49
CA PHE A 163 -13.56 -13.66 0.81
C PHE A 163 -12.03 -13.69 0.68
N LEU A 164 -11.44 -12.53 0.37
CA LEU A 164 -9.99 -12.33 0.36
C LEU A 164 -9.56 -11.50 1.57
N PRO A 165 -8.39 -11.77 2.19
CA PRO A 165 -7.85 -10.94 3.27
C PRO A 165 -7.84 -9.44 2.96
N ALA A 166 -7.40 -9.04 1.76
CA ALA A 166 -7.37 -7.61 1.38
C ALA A 166 -8.77 -6.98 1.26
N ARG A 167 -9.81 -7.79 0.95
CA ARG A 167 -11.20 -7.33 0.92
C ARG A 167 -11.78 -7.18 2.31
N TRP A 168 -11.47 -8.12 3.21
CA TRP A 168 -11.81 -7.97 4.62
C TRP A 168 -11.18 -6.72 5.20
N TRP A 169 -9.89 -6.49 4.91
CA TRP A 169 -9.18 -5.29 5.32
C TRP A 169 -9.85 -4.01 4.82
N SER A 170 -10.28 -3.99 3.56
CA SER A 170 -11.02 -2.86 3.01
C SER A 170 -12.30 -2.56 3.80
N ARG A 171 -13.10 -3.59 4.13
CA ARG A 171 -14.30 -3.44 4.95
C ARG A 171 -13.97 -2.94 6.36
N PHE A 172 -12.91 -3.48 6.97
CA PHE A 172 -12.43 -3.01 8.26
C PHE A 172 -12.08 -1.51 8.24
N ILE A 173 -11.39 -1.05 7.20
CA ILE A 173 -11.06 0.37 7.05
C ILE A 173 -12.30 1.22 6.77
N GLU A 174 -13.27 0.74 5.98
CA GLU A 174 -14.56 1.41 5.80
C GLU A 174 -15.32 1.55 7.13
N ASP A 175 -15.32 0.51 7.95
CA ASP A 175 -15.87 0.54 9.30
C ASP A 175 -15.17 1.60 10.16
N CYS A 176 -13.85 1.78 10.00
CA CYS A 176 -13.10 2.89 10.62
C CYS A 176 -13.58 4.26 10.10
N MET A 177 -13.85 4.40 8.80
CA MET A 177 -14.33 5.64 8.16
C MET A 177 -15.77 6.03 8.53
N ASN A 178 -16.59 5.08 8.99
CA ASN A 178 -17.99 5.35 9.36
C ASN A 178 -18.17 5.83 10.82
N PHE A 179 -17.08 5.91 11.61
CA PHE A 179 -16.89 6.62 12.90
C PHE A 179 -17.87 6.34 14.06
N SER A 180 -19.03 5.70 13.87
CA SER A 180 -20.06 5.61 14.92
C SER A 180 -19.70 4.65 16.07
N THR A 181 -19.03 3.54 15.77
CA THR A 181 -18.74 2.49 16.77
C THR A 181 -17.34 2.62 17.38
N PHE A 182 -16.34 3.03 16.59
CA PHE A 182 -14.95 3.14 17.04
C PHE A 182 -14.65 4.41 17.84
N ASN A 183 -15.46 5.47 17.73
CA ASN A 183 -15.31 6.69 18.54
C ASN A 183 -15.39 6.43 20.06
N ASN A 184 -16.09 5.37 20.47
CA ASN A 184 -16.14 4.97 21.88
C ASN A 184 -14.79 4.40 22.37
N TYR A 185 -13.93 3.95 21.45
CA TYR A 185 -12.67 3.28 21.73
C TYR A 185 -11.50 4.07 21.13
N GLY A 186 -11.20 5.21 21.75
CA GLY A 186 -9.95 5.98 21.61
C GLY A 186 -9.14 5.74 20.32
N ARG A 187 -7.94 5.16 20.47
CA ARG A 187 -7.02 4.88 19.36
C ARG A 187 -7.18 3.43 18.90
N LEU A 188 -7.36 3.24 17.59
CA LEU A 188 -7.48 1.92 16.97
C LEU A 188 -6.15 1.50 16.34
N GLN A 189 -5.62 0.38 16.81
CA GLN A 189 -4.41 -0.25 16.30
C GLN A 189 -4.74 -1.65 15.75
N ALA A 190 -4.02 -2.09 14.74
CA ALA A 190 -4.12 -3.45 14.25
C ALA A 190 -2.74 -4.05 13.93
N VAL A 191 -2.60 -5.35 14.18
CA VAL A 191 -1.50 -6.17 13.69
C VAL A 191 -2.11 -7.30 12.88
N ALA A 192 -1.88 -7.28 11.57
CA ALA A 192 -2.48 -8.21 10.64
C ALA A 192 -1.41 -9.09 9.97
N SER A 193 -1.70 -10.37 9.83
CA SER A 193 -0.82 -11.38 9.23
C SER A 193 -1.52 -11.94 8.01
N PHE A 194 -1.10 -11.54 6.81
CA PHE A 194 -1.72 -11.95 5.55
C PHE A 194 -0.74 -12.78 4.71
N PRO A 195 -1.25 -13.63 3.80
CA PRO A 195 -0.44 -14.12 2.70
C PRO A 195 0.23 -12.95 1.98
N ARG A 196 1.52 -13.07 1.68
CA ARG A 196 2.34 -11.97 1.14
C ARG A 196 1.70 -11.24 -0.04
N ARG A 197 1.10 -11.98 -0.97
CA ARG A 197 0.39 -11.39 -2.12
C ARG A 197 -0.80 -10.50 -1.72
N GLU A 198 -1.52 -10.90 -0.69
CA GLU A 198 -2.65 -10.13 -0.15
C GLU A 198 -2.16 -8.94 0.68
N ALA A 199 -1.09 -9.10 1.46
CA ALA A 199 -0.44 -8.00 2.18
C ALA A 199 0.00 -6.88 1.22
N ARG A 200 0.60 -7.23 0.07
CA ARG A 200 0.96 -6.27 -0.98
C ARG A 200 -0.23 -5.51 -1.57
N SER A 201 -1.45 -6.03 -1.47
CA SER A 201 -2.64 -5.28 -1.90
C SER A 201 -3.03 -4.18 -0.90
N VAL A 202 -2.55 -4.30 0.35
CA VAL A 202 -2.76 -3.34 1.46
C VAL A 202 -1.58 -2.38 1.59
N ILE A 203 -0.34 -2.89 1.54
CA ILE A 203 0.90 -2.10 1.57
C ILE A 203 1.71 -2.47 0.32
N PRO A 204 1.45 -1.83 -0.83
CA PRO A 204 2.12 -2.15 -2.08
C PRO A 204 3.55 -1.62 -2.09
N HIS A 205 4.46 -2.39 -2.69
CA HIS A 205 5.86 -1.98 -2.89
C HIS A 205 6.06 -1.22 -4.22
N ALA A 206 5.08 -1.26 -5.11
CA ALA A 206 5.11 -0.62 -6.41
C ALA A 206 3.75 0.00 -6.75
N ILE A 207 3.75 1.13 -7.48
CA ILE A 207 2.53 1.85 -7.85
C ILE A 207 1.52 1.02 -8.66
N PRO A 208 1.91 0.11 -9.57
CA PRO A 208 0.95 -0.76 -10.26
C PRO A 208 0.12 -1.67 -9.33
N ASP A 209 0.63 -1.97 -8.12
CA ASP A 209 -0.07 -2.77 -7.12
C ASP A 209 -0.93 -1.91 -6.18
N ARG A 210 -0.83 -0.58 -6.26
CA ARG A 210 -1.65 0.36 -5.49
C ARG A 210 -3.09 0.32 -5.97
N ARG A 211 -3.91 -0.45 -5.25
CA ARG A 211 -5.34 -0.63 -5.49
C ARG A 211 -6.16 -0.15 -4.30
N ARG A 212 -7.47 -0.29 -4.39
CA ARG A 212 -8.42 0.16 -3.36
C ARG A 212 -8.02 -0.19 -1.91
N PRO A 213 -7.59 -1.41 -1.53
CA PRO A 213 -7.23 -1.68 -0.14
C PRO A 213 -6.06 -0.80 0.36
N ALA A 214 -5.06 -0.55 -0.50
CA ALA A 214 -3.96 0.37 -0.21
C ALA A 214 -4.44 1.83 -0.09
N ILE A 215 -5.28 2.29 -1.02
CA ILE A 215 -5.82 3.65 -1.02
C ILE A 215 -6.63 3.92 0.25
N LEU A 216 -7.48 2.97 0.65
CA LEU A 216 -8.22 3.06 1.91
C LEU A 216 -7.27 3.10 3.12
N THR A 217 -6.25 2.25 3.14
CA THR A 217 -5.26 2.22 4.21
C THR A 217 -4.55 3.57 4.33
N GLU A 218 -4.06 4.11 3.21
CA GLU A 218 -3.46 5.45 3.14
C GLU A 218 -4.41 6.56 3.61
N ALA A 219 -5.71 6.40 3.39
CA ALA A 219 -6.70 7.40 3.73
C ALA A 219 -6.91 7.59 5.23
N VAL A 220 -6.66 6.55 6.03
CA VAL A 220 -6.92 6.58 7.48
C VAL A 220 -5.68 6.28 8.31
N ALA A 221 -4.57 5.81 7.74
CA ALA A 221 -3.40 5.43 8.53
C ALA A 221 -2.59 6.65 9.00
N SER A 222 -2.30 6.72 10.30
CA SER A 222 -1.13 7.46 10.82
C SER A 222 0.15 6.67 10.62
N HIS A 223 0.08 5.35 10.83
CA HIS A 223 1.15 4.41 10.59
C HIS A 223 0.60 3.20 9.84
N ALA A 224 1.30 2.79 8.79
CA ALA A 224 1.09 1.53 8.09
C ALA A 224 2.44 1.05 7.57
N PHE A 225 2.95 -0.08 8.05
CA PHE A 225 4.23 -0.64 7.60
C PHE A 225 4.32 -2.13 7.89
N GLU A 226 5.07 -2.85 7.07
CA GLU A 226 5.41 -4.25 7.31
C GLU A 226 6.40 -4.38 8.47
N ILE A 227 6.19 -5.37 9.33
CA ILE A 227 6.98 -5.60 10.55
C ILE A 227 7.86 -6.83 10.39
N ALA A 228 7.32 -7.87 9.78
CA ALA A 228 8.00 -9.14 9.55
C ALA A 228 7.41 -9.82 8.32
N ALA A 229 8.25 -10.48 7.52
CA ALA A 229 7.81 -11.16 6.31
C ALA A 229 8.77 -12.31 5.96
N THR A 230 8.28 -13.35 5.29
CA THR A 230 9.15 -14.33 4.60
C THR A 230 10.06 -13.67 3.54
N HIS A 231 11.01 -14.39 2.94
CA HIS A 231 11.91 -13.78 1.95
C HIS A 231 11.19 -13.29 0.68
N ASP A 232 11.44 -12.06 0.25
CA ASP A 232 10.96 -11.50 -1.01
C ASP A 232 12.09 -11.51 -2.05
N PRO A 233 11.95 -12.25 -3.17
CA PRO A 233 12.97 -12.26 -4.21
C PRO A 233 13.04 -10.95 -5.02
N GLY A 234 12.26 -9.91 -4.65
CA GLY A 234 12.34 -8.58 -5.25
C GLY A 234 11.57 -8.47 -6.57
N THR A 235 10.48 -9.23 -6.74
CA THR A 235 9.70 -9.25 -8.00
C THR A 235 9.12 -7.89 -8.41
N TRP A 236 9.00 -6.96 -7.46
CA TRP A 236 8.51 -5.60 -7.66
C TRP A 236 9.61 -4.63 -8.09
N SER A 237 10.88 -4.93 -7.85
CA SER A 237 12.00 -4.03 -8.17
C SER A 237 12.05 -3.64 -9.66
N PRO A 238 11.80 -4.53 -10.63
CA PRO A 238 11.73 -4.13 -12.04
C PRO A 238 10.62 -3.11 -12.36
N LEU A 239 9.56 -3.04 -11.56
CA LEU A 239 8.44 -2.10 -11.75
C LEU A 239 8.77 -0.69 -11.26
N ILE A 240 9.71 -0.57 -10.31
CA ILE A 240 10.08 0.72 -9.72
C ILE A 240 11.46 1.23 -10.16
N GLY A 241 12.32 0.32 -10.63
CA GLY A 241 13.69 0.59 -11.03
C GLY A 241 14.70 0.30 -9.93
N TRP A 242 15.92 -0.07 -10.33
CA TRP A 242 16.99 -0.42 -9.40
C TRP A 242 17.41 0.77 -8.52
N ASP A 243 17.59 1.94 -9.12
CA ASP A 243 18.01 3.13 -8.38
C ASP A 243 17.02 3.50 -7.28
N LEU A 244 15.72 3.47 -7.58
CA LEU A 244 14.69 3.76 -6.58
C LEU A 244 14.62 2.66 -5.50
N THR A 245 14.89 1.41 -5.87
CA THR A 245 14.99 0.28 -4.93
C THR A 245 16.12 0.53 -3.93
N VAL A 246 17.31 0.89 -4.42
CA VAL A 246 18.50 1.15 -3.61
C VAL A 246 18.31 2.40 -2.75
N ASP A 247 17.78 3.48 -3.31
CA ASP A 247 17.54 4.73 -2.58
C ASP A 247 16.53 4.55 -1.44
N SER A 248 15.41 3.84 -1.69
CA SER A 248 14.40 3.52 -0.68
C SER A 248 15.01 2.69 0.44
N ALA A 249 15.80 1.65 0.11
CA ALA A 249 16.50 0.83 1.11
C ALA A 249 17.54 1.64 1.91
N ALA A 250 18.31 2.52 1.26
CA ALA A 250 19.29 3.38 1.91
C ALA A 250 18.63 4.39 2.88
N HIS A 251 17.51 4.99 2.48
CA HIS A 251 16.71 5.86 3.34
C HIS A 251 16.22 5.14 4.59
N VAL A 252 15.72 3.91 4.44
CA VAL A 252 15.23 3.09 5.54
C VAL A 252 16.36 2.61 6.44
N ALA A 253 17.52 2.25 5.90
CA ALA A 253 18.71 1.90 6.68
C ALA A 253 19.18 3.09 7.53
N ARG A 254 19.17 4.32 6.97
CA ARG A 254 19.45 5.55 7.71
C ARG A 254 18.47 5.76 8.86
N LYS A 255 17.16 5.66 8.61
CA LYS A 255 16.11 5.79 9.66
C LYS A 255 16.24 4.71 10.74
N THR A 256 16.55 3.48 10.36
CA THR A 256 16.78 2.36 11.28
C THR A 256 17.92 2.70 12.24
N LYS A 257 19.03 3.24 11.71
CA LYS A 257 20.19 3.66 12.50
C LYS A 257 19.88 4.87 13.40
N GLU A 258 19.25 5.91 12.86
CA GLU A 258 18.89 7.13 13.61
C GLU A 258 17.95 6.85 14.78
N ASN A 259 17.01 5.91 14.59
CA ASN A 259 16.05 5.52 15.63
C ASN A 259 16.54 4.37 16.52
N ASN A 260 17.81 3.94 16.40
CA ASN A 260 18.40 2.84 17.16
C ASN A 260 17.55 1.56 17.14
N VAL A 261 16.99 1.24 15.97
CA VAL A 261 16.11 0.09 15.81
C VAL A 261 16.94 -1.19 15.79
N ILE A 262 16.69 -2.07 16.77
CA ILE A 262 17.41 -3.34 16.94
C ILE A 262 16.96 -4.35 15.89
N ILE A 263 17.89 -4.89 15.10
CA ILE A 263 17.69 -6.05 14.22
C ILE A 263 18.29 -7.27 14.94
N PRO A 264 17.47 -8.24 15.39
CA PRO A 264 17.98 -9.47 15.98
C PRO A 264 18.81 -10.27 14.98
N THR A 265 19.81 -10.99 15.47
CA THR A 265 20.68 -11.83 14.62
C THR A 265 19.87 -12.89 13.89
N GLY A 266 20.09 -13.04 12.58
CA GLY A 266 19.36 -13.96 11.71
C GLY A 266 18.02 -13.40 11.21
N ARG A 267 17.68 -12.15 11.56
CA ARG A 267 16.48 -11.44 11.09
C ARG A 267 16.78 -10.34 10.09
N GLU A 268 18.04 -10.22 9.66
CA GLU A 268 18.47 -9.21 8.72
C GLU A 268 17.73 -9.35 7.39
N PRO A 269 17.33 -8.24 6.75
CA PRO A 269 16.73 -8.29 5.43
C PRO A 269 17.73 -8.89 4.44
N ILE A 270 17.28 -9.86 3.65
CA ILE A 270 18.11 -10.46 2.58
C ILE A 270 18.22 -9.42 1.45
N PRO A 271 19.44 -8.97 1.08
CA PRO A 271 19.61 -8.04 -0.02
C PRO A 271 19.07 -8.62 -1.33
N ILE A 272 18.41 -7.79 -2.13
CA ILE A 272 17.96 -8.20 -3.47
C ILE A 272 19.22 -8.39 -4.33
N PRO A 273 19.49 -9.60 -4.86
CA PRO A 273 20.66 -9.82 -5.70
C PRO A 273 20.57 -9.01 -6.99
N VAL A 274 21.70 -8.50 -7.47
CA VAL A 274 21.80 -7.81 -8.76
C VAL A 274 22.10 -8.83 -9.86
N THR A 275 21.46 -8.69 -11.02
CA THR A 275 21.82 -9.50 -12.19
C THR A 275 23.23 -9.12 -12.64
N PRO A 276 24.20 -10.04 -12.70
CA PRO A 276 25.58 -9.69 -13.04
C PRO A 276 25.69 -9.13 -14.46
N GLU A 277 26.73 -8.31 -14.67
CA GLU A 277 27.13 -7.89 -16.00
C GLU A 277 27.63 -9.11 -16.80
N VAL A 278 27.19 -9.21 -18.05
CA VAL A 278 27.60 -10.27 -18.98
C VAL A 278 28.43 -9.67 -20.10
N GLU A 279 29.24 -10.51 -20.75
CA GLU A 279 30.09 -10.09 -21.86
C GLU A 279 29.29 -9.31 -22.91
N TYR A 280 29.85 -8.18 -23.31
CA TYR A 280 29.29 -7.23 -24.26
C TYR A 280 29.03 -7.86 -25.65
N ASP A 281 27.98 -7.40 -26.33
CA ASP A 281 27.76 -7.72 -27.76
C ASP A 281 28.34 -6.61 -28.64
N PRO A 282 29.47 -6.85 -29.33
CA PRO A 282 30.11 -5.84 -30.17
C PRO A 282 29.25 -5.36 -31.34
N ARG A 283 28.26 -6.16 -31.77
CA ARG A 283 27.38 -5.77 -32.87
C ARG A 283 26.31 -4.79 -32.45
N ARG A 284 26.00 -4.73 -31.15
CA ARG A 284 24.89 -3.96 -30.62
C ARG A 284 25.22 -3.42 -29.24
N PRO A 285 26.03 -2.35 -29.16
CA PRO A 285 26.40 -1.70 -27.92
C PRO A 285 25.22 -1.43 -27.00
N CYS A 286 25.36 -1.77 -25.72
CA CYS A 286 24.45 -1.29 -24.68
C CYS A 286 25.20 -1.28 -23.35
N PRO A 287 25.25 -0.14 -22.63
CA PRO A 287 25.79 -0.10 -21.28
C PRO A 287 25.06 -1.08 -20.36
N TYR A 288 25.75 -1.57 -19.34
CA TYR A 288 25.13 -2.38 -18.31
C TYR A 288 24.12 -1.55 -17.51
N ALA A 289 22.90 -2.08 -17.37
CA ALA A 289 21.84 -1.53 -16.56
C ALA A 289 21.63 -2.41 -15.31
N PRO A 290 21.99 -1.90 -14.11
CA PRO A 290 21.74 -2.60 -12.85
C PRO A 290 20.26 -2.93 -12.69
N ARG A 291 19.96 -4.17 -12.30
CA ARG A 291 18.59 -4.65 -12.08
C ARG A 291 18.55 -5.88 -11.18
N ALA A 292 17.44 -6.04 -10.48
CA ALA A 292 17.21 -7.19 -9.62
C ALA A 292 17.29 -8.51 -10.38
N GLN A 293 17.93 -9.51 -9.78
CA GLN A 293 18.04 -10.85 -10.30
C GLN A 293 16.73 -11.61 -10.09
N THR A 294 15.94 -11.72 -11.16
CA THR A 294 14.70 -12.50 -11.19
C THR A 294 14.98 -13.99 -11.27
N GLU A 295 13.96 -14.82 -10.99
CA GLU A 295 14.03 -16.27 -11.20
C GLU A 295 14.41 -16.65 -12.64
N GLN A 296 13.92 -15.90 -13.63
CA GLN A 296 14.28 -16.10 -15.03
C GLN A 296 15.76 -15.83 -15.27
N SER A 297 16.28 -14.71 -14.75
CA SER A 297 17.70 -14.40 -14.88
C SER A 297 18.59 -15.41 -14.17
N ARG A 298 18.18 -15.93 -12.99
CA ARG A 298 18.86 -17.04 -12.31
C ARG A 298 18.91 -18.31 -13.17
N SER A 299 17.78 -18.67 -13.78
CA SER A 299 17.72 -19.81 -14.70
C SER A 299 18.65 -19.62 -15.90
N TRP A 300 18.74 -18.42 -16.47
CA TRP A 300 19.65 -18.14 -17.59
C TRP A 300 21.12 -18.20 -17.18
N LEU A 301 21.47 -17.69 -16.00
CA LEU A 301 22.83 -17.77 -15.47
C LEU A 301 23.24 -19.22 -15.22
N ALA A 302 22.35 -20.04 -14.64
CA ALA A 302 22.59 -21.47 -14.44
C ALA A 302 22.78 -22.21 -15.77
N ASP A 303 21.98 -21.91 -16.80
CA ASP A 303 22.16 -22.48 -18.14
C ASP A 303 23.51 -22.09 -18.76
N MET A 304 23.98 -20.86 -18.53
CA MET A 304 25.30 -20.40 -18.99
C MET A 304 26.44 -21.13 -18.28
N GLU A 305 26.38 -21.26 -16.96
CA GLU A 305 27.35 -21.99 -16.18
C GLU A 305 27.44 -23.45 -16.63
N ALA A 306 26.28 -24.12 -16.78
CA ALA A 306 26.21 -25.51 -17.22
C ALA A 306 26.86 -25.72 -18.60
N GLY A 307 26.61 -24.82 -19.57
CA GLY A 307 27.19 -24.91 -20.92
C GLY A 307 28.67 -24.55 -21.02
N ASN A 308 29.23 -23.90 -20.00
CA ASN A 308 30.66 -23.56 -19.91
C ASN A 308 31.50 -24.65 -19.21
N THR A 309 30.87 -25.70 -18.69
CA THR A 309 31.58 -26.83 -18.08
C THR A 309 32.32 -27.68 -19.14
N THR A 310 33.40 -28.34 -18.73
CA THR A 310 34.21 -29.21 -19.62
C THR A 310 33.42 -30.39 -20.20
N ASN A 311 32.39 -30.86 -19.50
CA ASN A 311 31.54 -31.99 -19.88
C ASN A 311 30.24 -31.57 -20.59
N ALA A 312 30.11 -30.28 -20.96
CA ALA A 312 28.88 -29.76 -21.56
C ALA A 312 28.61 -30.38 -22.94
N ASP A 313 27.44 -31.00 -23.08
CA ASP A 313 26.95 -31.53 -24.36
C ASP A 313 26.52 -30.39 -25.32
N ALA A 314 26.18 -30.77 -26.56
CA ALA A 314 25.76 -29.81 -27.58
C ALA A 314 24.47 -29.04 -27.21
N LEU A 315 23.56 -29.67 -26.46
CA LEU A 315 22.31 -29.05 -26.02
C LEU A 315 22.56 -28.02 -24.92
N MET A 316 23.42 -28.34 -23.94
CA MET A 316 23.84 -27.42 -22.88
C MET A 316 24.54 -26.19 -23.47
N LYS A 317 25.47 -26.40 -24.41
CA LYS A 317 26.13 -25.29 -25.14
C LYS A 317 25.15 -24.43 -25.92
N LYS A 318 24.11 -25.03 -26.53
CA LYS A 318 23.04 -24.30 -27.22
C LYS A 318 22.20 -23.48 -26.23
N ARG A 319 21.81 -24.05 -25.08
CA ARG A 319 21.06 -23.36 -24.02
C ARG A 319 21.85 -22.19 -23.44
N ALA A 320 23.14 -22.37 -23.15
CA ALA A 320 24.02 -21.30 -22.68
C ALA A 320 24.07 -20.12 -23.66
N LYS A 321 24.22 -20.37 -24.96
CA LYS A 321 24.19 -19.32 -25.99
C LYS A 321 22.84 -18.58 -26.03
N GLN A 322 21.73 -19.30 -25.90
CA GLN A 322 20.40 -18.70 -25.84
C GLN A 322 20.19 -17.88 -24.56
N ALA A 323 20.67 -18.37 -23.42
CA ALA A 323 20.61 -17.68 -22.14
C ALA A 323 21.42 -16.37 -22.16
N LEU A 324 22.64 -16.39 -22.70
CA LEU A 324 23.45 -15.18 -22.91
C LEU A 324 22.72 -14.15 -23.80
N TYR A 325 22.11 -14.60 -24.90
CA TYR A 325 21.31 -13.73 -25.75
C TYR A 325 20.13 -13.10 -24.98
N LYS A 326 19.41 -13.89 -24.17
CA LYS A 326 18.29 -13.41 -23.36
C LYS A 326 18.74 -12.38 -22.31
N LEU A 327 19.86 -12.62 -21.62
CA LEU A 327 20.41 -11.67 -20.64
C LEU A 327 20.86 -10.36 -21.29
N ARG A 328 21.47 -10.41 -22.47
CA ARG A 328 21.83 -9.22 -23.25
C ARG A 328 20.61 -8.43 -23.72
N TYR A 329 19.57 -9.14 -24.17
CA TYR A 329 18.29 -8.53 -24.54
C TYR A 329 17.64 -7.84 -23.34
N ASP A 330 17.55 -8.54 -22.21
CA ASP A 330 16.98 -8.05 -20.95
C ASP A 330 17.73 -6.81 -20.41
N ASN A 331 19.06 -6.80 -20.49
CA ASN A 331 19.87 -5.62 -20.14
C ASN A 331 19.52 -4.41 -21.01
N ARG A 332 19.44 -4.61 -22.33
CA ARG A 332 19.11 -3.54 -23.28
C ARG A 332 17.71 -2.99 -23.06
N ALA A 333 16.72 -3.86 -22.93
CA ALA A 333 15.34 -3.45 -22.66
C ALA A 333 15.25 -2.64 -21.36
N THR A 334 16.00 -3.03 -20.33
CA THR A 334 16.08 -2.29 -19.06
C THR A 334 16.75 -0.93 -19.24
N TYR A 335 17.91 -0.90 -19.90
CA TYR A 335 18.65 0.34 -20.17
C TYR A 335 17.79 1.36 -20.93
N ASP A 336 17.15 0.93 -22.02
CA ASP A 336 16.30 1.78 -22.84
C ASP A 336 15.09 2.30 -22.03
N ALA A 337 14.50 1.44 -21.18
CA ALA A 337 13.43 1.84 -20.30
C ALA A 337 13.86 2.89 -19.26
N TYR A 338 15.07 2.75 -18.70
CA TYR A 338 15.65 3.72 -17.76
C TYR A 338 15.91 5.06 -18.43
N GLN A 339 16.56 5.06 -19.59
CA GLN A 339 16.83 6.27 -20.36
C GLN A 339 15.55 7.04 -20.70
N ARG A 340 14.50 6.32 -21.10
CA ARG A 340 13.22 6.95 -21.39
C ARG A 340 12.54 7.53 -20.14
N ALA A 341 12.55 6.79 -19.03
CA ALA A 341 12.01 7.28 -17.77
C ALA A 341 12.77 8.51 -17.25
N GLU A 342 14.11 8.51 -17.34
CA GLU A 342 14.95 9.65 -16.97
C GLU A 342 14.63 10.91 -17.78
N ARG A 343 14.41 10.79 -19.09
CA ARG A 343 14.00 11.91 -19.94
C ARG A 343 12.68 12.52 -19.47
N VAL A 344 11.68 11.69 -19.17
CA VAL A 344 10.39 12.16 -18.64
C VAL A 344 10.56 12.83 -17.27
N ILE A 345 11.38 12.27 -16.39
CA ILE A 345 11.67 12.86 -15.07
C ILE A 345 12.38 14.23 -15.24
N SER A 346 13.27 14.37 -16.22
CA SER A 346 13.91 15.65 -16.53
C SER A 346 12.91 16.70 -17.03
N ILE A 347 11.92 16.29 -17.84
CA ILE A 347 10.81 17.15 -18.27
C ILE A 347 10.00 17.61 -17.05
N ASP A 348 9.68 16.70 -16.12
CA ASP A 348 8.96 17.04 -14.89
C ASP A 348 9.71 18.09 -14.05
N GLN A 349 11.05 18.02 -13.99
CA GLN A 349 11.87 19.03 -13.32
C GLN A 349 11.80 20.39 -14.02
N LEU A 350 11.84 20.42 -15.35
CA LEU A 350 11.70 21.65 -16.13
C LEU A 350 10.29 22.26 -15.97
N VAL A 351 9.23 21.45 -15.96
CA VAL A 351 7.86 21.90 -15.70
C VAL A 351 7.71 22.48 -14.30
N ARG A 352 8.34 21.87 -13.28
CA ARG A 352 8.35 22.41 -11.92
C ARG A 352 9.06 23.77 -11.86
N ARG A 353 10.18 23.91 -12.56
CA ARG A 353 10.87 25.19 -12.70
C ARG A 353 9.98 26.22 -13.39
N LEU A 354 9.37 25.88 -14.52
CA LEU A 354 8.45 26.75 -15.25
C LEU A 354 7.33 27.24 -14.33
N SER A 355 6.74 26.35 -13.53
CA SER A 355 5.68 26.70 -12.56
C SER A 355 6.14 27.72 -11.51
N ARG A 356 7.38 27.65 -11.04
CA ARG A 356 7.92 28.60 -10.05
C ARG A 356 8.29 29.93 -10.69
N ASP A 357 8.90 29.87 -11.87
CA ASP A 357 9.28 31.05 -12.64
C ASP A 357 8.03 31.81 -13.14
N ALA A 358 6.94 31.10 -13.48
CA ALA A 358 5.66 31.68 -13.86
C ALA A 358 4.97 32.48 -12.75
N ALA A 359 5.19 32.12 -11.49
CA ALA A 359 4.69 32.86 -10.34
C ALA A 359 5.54 34.10 -10.00
N ASN A 360 6.72 34.27 -10.63
CA ASN A 360 7.59 35.41 -10.39
C ASN A 360 7.04 36.67 -11.09
N PRO A 361 6.76 37.76 -10.35
CA PRO A 361 6.27 38.99 -10.96
C PRO A 361 7.24 39.62 -11.96
N ASN A 362 8.55 39.36 -11.82
CA ASN A 362 9.60 39.98 -12.64
C ASN A 362 9.86 39.28 -13.98
N LEU A 363 9.20 38.16 -14.26
CA LEU A 363 9.39 37.39 -15.50
C LEU A 363 8.16 37.50 -16.39
N ASP A 364 8.36 37.83 -17.67
CA ASP A 364 7.31 37.94 -18.68
C ASP A 364 7.26 36.69 -19.57
N PHE A 365 6.25 36.62 -20.45
CA PHE A 365 6.09 35.53 -21.41
C PHE A 365 7.36 35.33 -22.24
N LYS A 366 8.00 36.41 -22.69
CA LYS A 366 9.19 36.38 -23.54
C LYS A 366 10.38 35.74 -22.83
N ALA A 367 10.58 36.03 -21.54
CA ALA A 367 11.65 35.45 -20.74
C ALA A 367 11.45 33.95 -20.49
N LEU A 368 10.21 33.49 -20.35
CA LEU A 368 9.89 32.09 -20.04
C LEU A 368 9.72 31.21 -21.29
N LYS A 369 9.43 31.81 -22.45
CA LYS A 369 9.19 31.09 -23.71
C LYS A 369 10.29 30.10 -24.09
N PRO A 370 11.60 30.40 -23.94
CA PRO A 370 12.65 29.43 -24.25
C PRO A 370 12.59 28.16 -23.38
N LEU A 371 12.18 28.28 -22.12
CA LEU A 371 12.01 27.14 -21.23
C LEU A 371 10.79 26.31 -21.62
N ASP A 372 9.68 26.97 -21.92
CA ASP A 372 8.44 26.35 -22.37
C ASP A 372 8.61 25.60 -23.72
N ASP A 373 9.34 26.19 -24.66
CA ASP A 373 9.68 25.56 -25.94
C ASP A 373 10.57 24.34 -25.77
N LYS A 374 11.57 24.42 -24.88
CA LYS A 374 12.43 23.29 -24.56
C LYS A 374 11.63 22.13 -23.95
N ILE A 375 10.64 22.41 -23.10
CA ILE A 375 9.75 21.38 -22.54
C ILE A 375 9.00 20.68 -23.67
N GLU A 376 8.42 21.45 -24.60
CA GLU A 376 7.66 20.89 -25.71
C GLU A 376 8.51 20.09 -26.70
N GLU A 377 9.70 20.59 -27.01
CA GLU A 377 10.69 19.89 -27.85
C GLU A 377 11.03 18.52 -27.25
N LEU A 378 11.36 18.48 -25.96
CA LEU A 378 11.70 17.23 -25.26
C LEU A 378 10.51 16.28 -25.17
N LYS A 379 9.31 16.79 -24.91
CA LYS A 379 8.07 15.97 -24.92
C LYS A 379 7.82 15.35 -26.29
N THR A 380 7.93 16.16 -27.34
CA THR A 380 7.76 15.71 -28.72
C THR A 380 8.81 14.66 -29.09
N ALA A 381 10.06 14.86 -28.68
CA ALA A 381 11.12 13.88 -28.87
C ALA A 381 10.79 12.54 -28.20
N VAL A 382 10.40 12.54 -26.93
CA VAL A 382 10.04 11.30 -26.18
C VAL A 382 8.80 10.61 -26.74
N ALA A 383 7.84 11.37 -27.27
CA ALA A 383 6.64 10.82 -27.91
C ALA A 383 6.95 10.16 -29.25
N ASN A 384 7.91 10.72 -30.02
CA ASN A 384 8.33 10.20 -31.32
C ASN A 384 9.38 9.08 -31.24
N GLU A 385 9.96 8.84 -30.06
CA GLU A 385 10.88 7.73 -29.86
C GLU A 385 10.18 6.38 -30.12
N PRO A 386 10.75 5.52 -30.98
CA PRO A 386 10.18 4.21 -31.24
C PRO A 386 10.25 3.39 -29.94
N VAL A 387 9.10 3.08 -29.36
CA VAL A 387 9.05 2.13 -28.26
C VAL A 387 9.42 0.77 -28.84
N PHE A 388 10.40 0.07 -28.27
CA PHE A 388 10.59 -1.35 -28.56
C PHE A 388 9.23 -2.03 -28.40
N ALA A 389 8.64 -2.46 -29.50
CA ALA A 389 7.19 -2.61 -29.73
C ALA A 389 6.49 -3.70 -28.89
N GLU A 390 7.11 -4.21 -27.84
CA GLU A 390 6.49 -5.14 -26.91
C GLU A 390 5.68 -4.38 -25.84
N GLU A 391 4.39 -4.68 -25.74
CA GLU A 391 3.46 -4.10 -24.76
C GLU A 391 4.01 -4.16 -23.31
N LYS A 392 4.76 -5.22 -22.98
CA LYS A 392 5.41 -5.39 -21.68
C LYS A 392 6.39 -4.25 -21.37
N ASN A 393 7.16 -3.80 -22.34
CA ASN A 393 8.15 -2.74 -22.15
C ASN A 393 7.48 -1.37 -21.93
N VAL A 394 6.36 -1.12 -22.62
CA VAL A 394 5.53 0.09 -22.38
C VAL A 394 5.07 0.14 -20.92
N ARG A 395 4.53 -0.97 -20.41
CA ARG A 395 4.04 -1.04 -19.02
C ARG A 395 5.15 -0.83 -17.99
N ILE A 396 6.35 -1.34 -18.24
CA ILE A 396 7.52 -1.13 -17.37
C ILE A 396 7.90 0.34 -17.36
N VAL A 397 8.09 0.98 -18.53
CA VAL A 397 8.42 2.41 -18.62
C VAL A 397 7.41 3.27 -17.87
N LEU A 398 6.11 3.03 -18.07
CA LEU A 398 5.06 3.76 -17.34
C LEU A 398 5.12 3.50 -15.83
N SER A 399 5.47 2.28 -15.40
CA SER A 399 5.62 1.97 -13.97
C SER A 399 6.82 2.69 -13.37
N LEU A 400 7.95 2.77 -14.08
CA LEU A 400 9.15 3.50 -13.65
C LEU A 400 8.87 5.00 -13.48
N ILE A 401 8.19 5.61 -14.45
CA ILE A 401 7.80 7.02 -14.42
C ILE A 401 6.86 7.29 -13.23
N ASP A 402 5.82 6.46 -13.04
CA ASP A 402 4.87 6.64 -11.94
C ASP A 402 5.55 6.47 -10.59
N SER A 403 6.34 5.40 -10.42
CA SER A 403 7.05 5.12 -9.18
C SER A 403 7.98 6.28 -8.81
N ASN A 404 8.72 6.84 -9.78
CA ASN A 404 9.54 8.03 -9.55
C ASN A 404 8.72 9.26 -9.16
N ARG A 405 7.64 9.56 -9.90
CA ARG A 405 6.75 10.67 -9.58
C ARG A 405 6.19 10.53 -8.16
N CYS A 406 5.69 9.36 -7.80
CA CYS A 406 5.05 9.11 -6.50
C CYS A 406 6.02 9.04 -5.32
N ALA A 407 7.24 8.54 -5.52
CA ALA A 407 8.25 8.46 -4.46
C ALA A 407 8.96 9.79 -4.23
N ARG A 408 9.16 10.59 -5.28
CA ARG A 408 10.00 11.80 -5.26
C ARG A 408 9.24 13.11 -5.46
N TYR A 409 7.90 13.13 -5.51
CA TYR A 409 7.14 14.36 -5.82
C TYR A 409 7.46 15.54 -4.91
N SER A 410 7.81 15.27 -3.64
CA SER A 410 8.15 16.25 -2.61
C SER A 410 9.66 16.42 -2.39
N GLY A 411 10.48 15.61 -3.08
CA GLY A 411 11.91 15.47 -2.81
C GLY A 411 12.25 14.71 -1.52
N ASN A 412 11.25 14.15 -0.81
CA ASN A 412 11.46 13.44 0.45
C ASN A 412 10.62 12.15 0.50
N PHE A 413 11.27 11.00 0.73
CA PHE A 413 10.63 9.70 0.90
C PHE A 413 9.64 9.65 2.06
N ASP A 414 9.81 10.44 3.12
CA ASP A 414 8.85 10.50 4.23
C ASP A 414 7.50 11.10 3.81
N ARG A 415 7.46 11.78 2.67
CA ARG A 415 6.24 12.26 2.01
C ARG A 415 5.91 11.47 0.75
N ALA A 416 6.53 10.32 0.50
CA ALA A 416 6.19 9.46 -0.65
C ALA A 416 4.72 8.99 -0.57
N LEU A 417 4.12 8.72 -1.73
CA LEU A 417 2.73 8.26 -1.79
C LEU A 417 2.56 6.92 -1.09
N LEU A 418 3.41 5.94 -1.39
CA LEU A 418 3.32 4.59 -0.83
C LEU A 418 3.76 4.57 0.64
N ALA A 419 3.03 3.81 1.45
CA ALA A 419 3.42 3.56 2.83
C ALA A 419 4.73 2.75 2.92
N TRP A 420 4.98 1.88 1.94
CA TRP A 420 6.23 1.11 1.81
C TRP A 420 7.48 2.01 1.82
N ASP A 421 7.49 3.07 1.02
CA ASP A 421 8.62 4.01 0.93
C ASP A 421 8.80 4.88 2.20
N ARG A 422 7.76 4.98 3.02
CA ARG A 422 7.76 5.72 4.29
C ARG A 422 8.14 4.86 5.50
N ARG A 423 8.38 3.55 5.30
CA ARG A 423 8.58 2.59 6.40
C ARG A 423 9.69 3.05 7.36
N PRO A 424 9.53 2.80 8.67
CA PRO A 424 10.53 3.21 9.67
C PRO A 424 11.79 2.33 9.65
N PHE A 425 11.64 1.08 9.21
CA PHE A 425 12.67 0.05 9.17
C PHE A 425 12.30 -1.03 8.17
N GLU A 426 13.25 -1.90 7.81
CA GLU A 426 12.97 -3.11 7.03
C GLU A 426 12.26 -4.17 7.88
N PRO A 427 11.34 -4.96 7.28
CA PRO A 427 10.65 -6.04 7.99
C PRO A 427 11.64 -7.13 8.42
N LEU A 428 11.42 -7.71 9.59
CA LEU A 428 12.18 -8.85 10.08
C LEU A 428 11.97 -10.08 9.17
N LEU A 429 13.05 -10.81 8.88
CA LEU A 429 12.96 -12.05 8.13
C LEU A 429 12.26 -13.14 8.96
N ILE A 430 11.19 -13.71 8.41
CA ILE A 430 10.52 -14.90 8.92
C ILE A 430 11.12 -16.12 8.23
N ASP A 431 11.59 -17.09 9.01
CA ASP A 431 12.03 -18.38 8.46
C ASP A 431 10.80 -19.28 8.22
N HIS A 432 10.87 -20.09 7.16
CA HIS A 432 9.83 -21.04 6.80
C HIS A 432 9.59 -22.10 7.89
N GLU A 433 10.62 -22.46 8.67
CA GLU A 433 10.50 -23.42 9.78
C GLU A 433 9.70 -22.87 10.97
N GLU A 434 9.47 -21.56 11.02
CA GLU A 434 8.73 -20.89 12.08
C GLU A 434 7.23 -20.77 11.81
N LEU A 435 6.82 -21.21 10.62
CA LEU A 435 5.45 -21.15 10.13
C LEU A 435 4.83 -22.55 10.04
N PHE A 436 3.50 -22.58 10.15
CA PHE A 436 2.71 -23.73 9.76
C PHE A 436 1.54 -23.32 8.86
N PRO A 437 1.42 -23.90 7.65
CA PRO A 437 2.37 -24.83 7.04
C PRO A 437 3.70 -24.13 6.71
N SER A 438 4.80 -24.88 6.67
CA SER A 438 6.15 -24.32 6.52
C SER A 438 6.43 -23.72 5.13
N ASP A 439 5.73 -24.20 4.11
CA ASP A 439 5.73 -23.61 2.76
C ASP A 439 4.84 -22.36 2.63
N GLY A 440 4.18 -21.95 3.72
CA GLY A 440 3.37 -20.76 3.77
C GLY A 440 4.19 -19.49 3.54
N GLU A 441 3.63 -18.55 2.77
CA GLU A 441 4.14 -17.18 2.69
C GLU A 441 3.34 -16.27 3.61
N LEU A 442 4.04 -15.50 4.44
CA LEU A 442 3.43 -14.57 5.39
C LEU A 442 4.08 -13.19 5.29
N ALA A 443 3.27 -12.15 5.45
CA ALA A 443 3.70 -10.81 5.79
C ALA A 443 2.80 -10.26 6.90
N MET A 444 3.43 -9.79 7.97
CA MET A 444 2.80 -9.12 9.09
C MET A 444 2.99 -7.62 8.97
N PHE A 445 1.93 -6.85 9.17
CA PHE A 445 1.98 -5.40 9.14
C PHE A 445 1.25 -4.77 10.32
N TYR A 446 1.77 -3.61 10.71
CA TYR A 446 1.18 -2.76 11.73
C TYR A 446 0.32 -1.69 11.05
N PHE A 447 -0.81 -1.38 11.65
CA PHE A 447 -1.67 -0.28 11.26
C PHE A 447 -2.13 0.50 12.48
N GLU A 448 -2.23 1.81 12.33
CA GLU A 448 -2.78 2.69 13.34
C GLU A 448 -3.63 3.79 12.71
N ALA A 449 -4.89 3.85 13.10
CA ALA A 449 -5.83 4.84 12.56
C ALA A 449 -5.49 6.27 13.01
N ASP A 450 -5.69 7.21 12.11
CA ASP A 450 -5.62 8.65 12.30
C ASP A 450 -7.01 9.27 12.15
N ILE A 451 -7.61 9.64 13.28
CA ILE A 451 -8.90 10.35 13.31
C ILE A 451 -8.82 11.77 12.70
N ASN A 452 -7.61 12.26 12.44
CA ASN A 452 -7.30 13.58 11.90
C ASN A 452 -6.61 13.49 10.54
N SER A 453 -6.70 12.34 9.85
CA SER A 453 -6.22 12.21 8.47
C SER A 453 -6.90 13.23 7.55
N SER A 454 -6.29 13.52 6.40
CA SER A 454 -6.84 14.48 5.44
C SER A 454 -8.26 14.12 4.99
N LEU A 455 -8.53 12.84 4.74
CA LEU A 455 -9.88 12.38 4.38
C LEU A 455 -10.82 12.53 5.57
N MET A 456 -10.38 12.21 6.78
CA MET A 456 -11.25 12.28 7.95
C MET A 456 -11.62 13.71 8.36
N LYS A 457 -10.70 14.67 8.18
CA LYS A 457 -11.01 16.09 8.31
C LYS A 457 -12.04 16.53 7.27
N GLY A 458 -11.84 16.16 6.00
CA GLY A 458 -12.79 16.45 4.93
C GLY A 458 -14.18 15.86 5.18
N LEU A 459 -14.27 14.63 5.69
CA LEU A 459 -15.56 14.00 6.01
C LEU A 459 -16.29 14.70 7.16
N LYS A 460 -15.56 15.23 8.15
CA LYS A 460 -16.14 16.00 9.27
C LYS A 460 -16.77 17.32 8.81
N GLU A 461 -16.22 17.93 7.76
CA GLU A 461 -16.72 19.18 7.16
C GLU A 461 -17.97 18.98 6.30
N VAL A 462 -18.24 17.74 5.84
CA VAL A 462 -19.41 17.40 5.03
C VAL A 462 -20.62 17.14 5.92
N ASP A 463 -21.79 17.62 5.48
CA ASP A 463 -23.09 17.36 6.08
C ASP A 463 -23.28 15.84 6.28
N PRO A 464 -23.59 15.36 7.50
CA PRO A 464 -23.88 13.95 7.76
C PRO A 464 -24.81 13.27 6.75
N MET A 465 -25.81 13.98 6.20
CA MET A 465 -26.75 13.42 5.22
C MET A 465 -26.12 13.14 3.85
N GLN A 466 -24.99 13.79 3.54
CA GLN A 466 -24.31 13.70 2.24
C GLN A 466 -23.08 12.77 2.25
N ARG A 467 -22.65 12.34 3.44
CA ARG A 467 -21.41 11.54 3.62
C ARG A 467 -21.47 10.20 2.89
N ASP A 468 -22.57 9.48 3.00
CA ASP A 468 -22.72 8.15 2.38
C ASP A 468 -22.61 8.22 0.86
N GLU A 469 -23.24 9.22 0.24
CA GLU A 469 -23.16 9.44 -1.21
C GLU A 469 -21.73 9.77 -1.63
N LEU A 470 -21.06 10.66 -0.89
CA LEU A 470 -19.70 11.05 -1.17
C LEU A 470 -18.70 9.90 -1.04
N LEU A 471 -18.84 9.06 0.00
CA LEU A 471 -18.04 7.85 0.18
C LEU A 471 -18.25 6.85 -0.97
N ARG A 472 -19.47 6.74 -1.51
CA ARG A 472 -19.73 5.91 -2.71
C ARG A 472 -19.06 6.45 -3.97
N ILE A 473 -19.03 7.77 -4.15
CA ILE A 473 -18.31 8.41 -5.27
C ILE A 473 -16.80 8.16 -5.13
N PHE A 474 -16.26 8.41 -3.95
CA PHE A 474 -14.85 8.15 -3.63
C PHE A 474 -14.48 6.68 -3.89
N ASP A 475 -15.35 5.75 -3.51
CA ASP A 475 -15.19 4.33 -3.77
C ASP A 475 -15.13 4.00 -5.26
N ALA A 476 -16.02 4.58 -6.07
CA ALA A 476 -16.02 4.38 -7.51
C ALA A 476 -14.67 4.81 -8.14
N PHE A 477 -14.09 5.91 -7.66
CA PHE A 477 -12.76 6.37 -8.09
C PHE A 477 -11.64 5.45 -7.61
N CYS A 478 -11.72 4.92 -6.38
CA CYS A 478 -10.73 3.96 -5.89
C CYS A 478 -10.74 2.64 -6.69
N PHE A 479 -11.91 2.20 -7.15
CA PHE A 479 -12.03 0.98 -7.96
C PHE A 479 -11.50 1.14 -9.39
N SER A 480 -11.68 2.31 -10.00
CA SER A 480 -11.21 2.56 -11.37
C SER A 480 -9.69 2.37 -11.49
N ILE A 481 -8.93 2.67 -10.43
CA ILE A 481 -7.49 2.44 -10.36
C ILE A 481 -7.14 0.96 -10.49
N GLY A 482 -7.94 0.06 -9.92
CA GLY A 482 -7.70 -1.38 -9.98
C GLY A 482 -8.05 -2.01 -11.32
N THR A 483 -9.12 -1.55 -11.98
CA THR A 483 -9.63 -2.12 -13.23
C THR A 483 -9.01 -1.46 -14.47
N ARG A 484 -8.74 -0.16 -14.41
CA ARG A 484 -8.13 0.65 -15.47
C ARG A 484 -6.77 1.19 -15.02
N GLY A 485 -5.87 0.31 -14.61
CA GLY A 485 -4.57 0.70 -14.04
C GLY A 485 -3.64 1.51 -14.95
N LEU A 486 -3.95 1.64 -16.25
CA LEU A 486 -3.21 2.49 -17.20
C LEU A 486 -3.98 3.77 -17.60
N ALA A 487 -5.23 3.94 -17.15
CA ALA A 487 -6.01 5.10 -17.51
C ALA A 487 -5.37 6.38 -16.99
N THR A 488 -5.46 7.42 -17.81
CA THR A 488 -4.92 8.74 -17.49
C THR A 488 -5.95 9.54 -16.71
N VAL A 489 -5.49 10.55 -15.99
CA VAL A 489 -6.37 11.48 -15.27
C VAL A 489 -7.19 12.26 -16.30
N GLY A 490 -6.61 12.64 -17.43
CA GLY A 490 -7.35 13.22 -18.55
C GLY A 490 -8.54 12.37 -19.00
N GLU A 491 -8.31 11.07 -19.27
CA GLU A 491 -9.38 10.13 -19.66
C GLU A 491 -10.48 9.99 -18.60
N LEU A 492 -10.08 9.91 -17.32
CA LEU A 492 -11.03 9.88 -16.21
C LEU A 492 -11.87 11.15 -16.19
N LEU A 493 -11.23 12.32 -16.21
CA LEU A 493 -11.91 13.62 -16.15
C LEU A 493 -12.82 13.84 -17.35
N SER A 494 -12.44 13.48 -18.56
CA SER A 494 -13.34 13.55 -19.73
C SER A 494 -14.57 12.65 -19.58
N SER A 495 -14.50 11.58 -18.77
CA SER A 495 -15.64 10.69 -18.53
C SER A 495 -16.62 11.22 -17.49
N ILE A 496 -16.16 12.01 -16.50
CA ILE A 496 -16.99 12.47 -15.36
C ILE A 496 -17.20 13.99 -15.33
N PHE A 497 -16.40 14.76 -16.06
CA PHE A 497 -16.49 16.21 -16.24
C PHE A 497 -16.48 16.58 -17.74
N ALA A 498 -17.29 15.89 -18.55
CA ALA A 498 -17.28 16.02 -20.01
C ALA A 498 -17.56 17.44 -20.55
N ASP A 499 -18.18 18.30 -19.76
CA ASP A 499 -18.59 19.67 -20.06
C ASP A 499 -17.60 20.74 -19.55
N GLN A 500 -16.51 20.37 -18.89
CA GLN A 500 -15.53 21.31 -18.32
C GLN A 500 -14.15 21.13 -18.96
N SER A 501 -13.42 22.24 -19.10
CA SER A 501 -12.02 22.17 -19.51
C SER A 501 -11.14 21.66 -18.37
N ILE A 502 -9.97 21.09 -18.70
CA ILE A 502 -8.99 20.67 -17.69
C ILE A 502 -8.59 21.84 -16.78
N ASN A 503 -8.43 23.04 -17.33
CA ASN A 503 -8.11 24.24 -16.56
C ASN A 503 -9.20 24.59 -15.54
N ASP A 504 -10.48 24.50 -15.91
CA ASP A 504 -11.59 24.76 -14.99
C ASP A 504 -11.64 23.72 -13.87
N ILE A 505 -11.40 22.45 -14.20
CA ILE A 505 -11.34 21.37 -13.21
C ILE A 505 -10.16 21.56 -12.26
N VAL A 506 -8.96 21.92 -12.75
CA VAL A 506 -7.79 22.18 -11.88
C VAL A 506 -8.02 23.44 -11.04
N LYS A 507 -8.72 24.44 -11.54
CA LYS A 507 -9.13 25.62 -10.75
C LYS A 507 -10.07 25.21 -9.60
N ALA A 508 -11.05 24.35 -9.87
CA ALA A 508 -11.98 23.84 -8.86
C ALA A 508 -11.31 22.85 -7.88
N VAL A 509 -10.32 22.09 -8.35
CA VAL A 509 -9.53 21.12 -7.58
C VAL A 509 -8.03 21.45 -7.68
N PRO A 510 -7.54 22.48 -6.97
CA PRO A 510 -6.15 22.94 -7.09
C PRO A 510 -5.10 21.87 -6.78
N SER A 511 -5.44 20.84 -6.00
CA SER A 511 -4.51 19.74 -5.68
C SER A 511 -4.06 18.94 -6.90
N LEU A 512 -4.80 18.99 -8.02
CA LEU A 512 -4.40 18.41 -9.31
C LEU A 512 -3.18 19.10 -9.93
N ALA A 513 -2.95 20.38 -9.63
CA ALA A 513 -1.85 21.16 -10.18
C ALA A 513 -0.47 20.52 -9.90
N THR A 514 -0.33 19.84 -8.75
CA THR A 514 0.89 19.12 -8.37
C THR A 514 1.30 18.06 -9.40
N PHE A 515 0.33 17.43 -10.04
CA PHE A 515 0.55 16.30 -10.96
C PHE A 515 0.61 16.73 -12.42
N ALA A 516 -0.12 17.79 -12.77
CA ALA A 516 -0.27 18.24 -14.14
C ALA A 516 1.04 18.76 -14.75
N SER A 517 1.21 18.43 -16.03
CA SER A 517 2.05 19.21 -16.93
C SER A 517 1.52 20.62 -17.05
N LYS A 518 2.40 21.60 -17.26
CA LYS A 518 2.06 23.01 -17.35
C LYS A 518 2.70 23.65 -18.58
N ARG A 519 1.98 24.55 -19.24
CA ARG A 519 2.44 25.37 -20.37
C ARG A 519 2.08 26.83 -20.13
N LEU A 520 2.82 27.75 -20.75
CA LEU A 520 2.46 29.17 -20.72
C LEU A 520 1.20 29.42 -21.53
N LYS A 521 0.25 30.18 -21.00
CA LYS A 521 -0.88 30.67 -21.78
C LYS A 521 -0.47 31.73 -22.79
N SER A 522 -1.23 31.85 -23.88
CA SER A 522 -1.00 32.89 -24.88
C SER A 522 -1.16 34.32 -24.34
N ASP A 523 -1.99 34.50 -23.32
CA ASP A 523 -2.27 35.78 -22.64
C ASP A 523 -1.56 35.88 -21.27
N PHE A 524 -0.49 35.11 -21.06
CA PHE A 524 0.27 35.00 -19.80
C PHE A 524 0.51 36.33 -19.07
N ASP A 525 0.95 37.37 -19.79
CA ASP A 525 1.33 38.66 -19.20
C ASP A 525 0.14 39.45 -18.65
N ASN A 526 -1.07 39.19 -19.16
CA ASN A 526 -2.29 39.87 -18.74
C ASN A 526 -3.04 39.12 -17.62
N LEU A 527 -2.63 37.89 -17.31
CA LEU A 527 -3.29 37.04 -16.34
C LEU A 527 -2.67 37.17 -14.94
N PRO A 528 -3.48 37.03 -13.88
CA PRO A 528 -2.96 37.05 -12.52
C PRO A 528 -1.96 35.92 -12.26
N LYS A 529 -0.85 36.26 -11.59
CA LYS A 529 0.15 35.30 -11.09
C LYS A 529 -0.16 34.79 -9.68
N THR A 530 -1.43 34.90 -9.28
CA THR A 530 -1.91 34.54 -7.95
C THR A 530 -1.87 33.03 -7.76
N LEU A 531 -1.41 32.58 -6.59
CA LEU A 531 -1.39 31.17 -6.23
C LEU A 531 -2.71 30.77 -5.55
N HIS A 532 -3.42 29.84 -6.17
CA HIS A 532 -4.66 29.28 -5.64
C HIS A 532 -4.41 27.89 -5.04
N THR A 533 -4.89 27.66 -3.82
CA THR A 533 -4.85 26.36 -3.15
C THR A 533 -6.13 26.15 -2.34
N LYS A 534 -6.22 25.05 -1.59
CA LYS A 534 -7.37 24.82 -0.71
C LYS A 534 -7.52 25.92 0.34
N PRO A 535 -8.76 26.33 0.67
CA PRO A 535 -9.01 27.34 1.70
C PRO A 535 -8.33 27.03 3.05
N SER A 536 -8.36 25.77 3.48
CA SER A 536 -7.74 25.32 4.74
C SER A 536 -6.22 25.54 4.78
N ARG A 537 -5.55 25.43 3.63
CA ARG A 537 -4.11 25.68 3.52
C ARG A 537 -3.80 27.17 3.41
N GLN A 538 -4.63 27.95 2.72
CA GLN A 538 -4.51 29.42 2.71
C GLN A 538 -4.60 30.02 4.12
N GLN A 539 -5.47 29.46 4.97
CA GLN A 539 -5.64 29.90 6.37
C GLN A 539 -4.47 29.51 7.28
N SER A 540 -3.68 28.49 6.93
CA SER A 540 -2.56 28.03 7.76
C SER A 540 -1.36 29.00 7.78
N GLY A 541 -1.28 29.92 6.81
CA GLY A 541 -0.15 30.82 6.66
C GLY A 541 1.16 30.16 6.20
N GLU A 542 1.15 28.86 5.87
CA GLU A 542 2.32 28.17 5.32
C GLU A 542 2.70 28.72 3.94
N PRO A 543 4.00 28.85 3.64
CA PRO A 543 4.46 29.28 2.33
C PRO A 543 3.99 28.30 1.26
N LEU A 544 3.38 28.85 0.20
CA LEU A 544 2.86 28.06 -0.92
C LEU A 544 3.97 27.78 -1.94
N ASP A 545 4.16 26.51 -2.32
CA ASP A 545 4.98 26.17 -3.49
C ASP A 545 4.13 26.37 -4.76
N PRO A 546 4.53 27.23 -5.71
CA PRO A 546 3.82 27.41 -6.98
C PRO A 546 3.56 26.11 -7.75
N VAL A 547 4.39 25.08 -7.56
CA VAL A 547 4.23 23.75 -8.18
C VAL A 547 2.95 23.05 -7.72
N GLU A 548 2.58 23.23 -6.46
CA GLU A 548 1.42 22.58 -5.82
C GLU A 548 0.13 23.41 -5.96
N CYS A 549 0.19 24.57 -6.63
CA CYS A 549 -0.89 25.55 -6.69
C CYS A 549 -1.42 25.72 -8.12
N PHE A 550 -2.71 26.06 -8.22
CA PHE A 550 -3.29 26.55 -9.46
C PHE A 550 -2.85 28.01 -9.69
N GLN A 551 -2.53 28.33 -10.94
CA GLN A 551 -2.08 29.64 -11.41
C GLN A 551 -2.85 29.96 -12.68
N GLU A 552 -3.44 31.15 -12.75
CA GLU A 552 -4.34 31.49 -13.86
C GLU A 552 -3.61 31.64 -15.19
N ASN A 553 -2.34 32.04 -15.15
CA ASN A 553 -1.45 32.27 -16.29
C ASN A 553 -0.87 31.00 -16.92
N LEU A 554 -1.20 29.81 -16.42
CA LEU A 554 -0.72 28.53 -16.95
C LEU A 554 -1.86 27.67 -17.48
N ASP A 555 -1.56 26.92 -18.54
CA ASP A 555 -2.40 25.84 -19.05
C ASP A 555 -1.97 24.50 -18.45
N TYR A 556 -2.95 23.69 -18.06
CA TYR A 556 -2.75 22.41 -17.38
C TYR A 556 -3.09 21.22 -18.28
N ASP A 557 -2.24 20.20 -18.27
CA ASP A 557 -2.43 18.94 -18.98
C ASP A 557 -2.21 17.74 -18.05
N LEU A 558 -3.17 16.80 -18.09
CA LEU A 558 -3.23 15.60 -17.25
C LEU A 558 -3.28 14.31 -18.11
N SER A 559 -3.03 14.43 -19.41
CA SER A 559 -3.06 13.32 -20.38
C SER A 559 -1.95 12.29 -20.17
N ASP A 560 -0.82 12.66 -19.55
CA ASP A 560 0.31 11.75 -19.28
C ASP A 560 0.34 11.26 -17.81
N VAL A 561 -0.59 11.73 -16.97
CA VAL A 561 -0.69 11.39 -15.56
C VAL A 561 -1.64 10.21 -15.39
N ARG A 562 -1.19 9.12 -14.77
CA ARG A 562 -2.06 7.96 -14.51
C ARG A 562 -2.85 8.15 -13.22
N VAL A 563 -4.10 7.70 -13.19
CA VAL A 563 -5.00 7.87 -12.02
C VAL A 563 -4.41 7.27 -10.74
N ARG A 564 -3.69 6.15 -10.85
CA ARG A 564 -3.00 5.47 -9.74
C ARG A 564 -1.96 6.33 -9.00
N SER A 565 -1.50 7.41 -9.63
CA SER A 565 -0.49 8.33 -9.09
C SER A 565 -1.11 9.46 -8.26
N LEU A 566 -2.44 9.61 -8.26
CA LEU A 566 -3.14 10.60 -7.46
C LEU A 566 -3.11 10.26 -5.97
N SER A 567 -2.90 11.29 -5.15
CA SER A 567 -3.01 11.18 -3.70
C SER A 567 -4.45 10.93 -3.25
N VAL A 568 -4.63 10.32 -2.08
CA VAL A 568 -5.97 10.15 -1.48
C VAL A 568 -6.69 11.49 -1.36
N SER A 569 -5.98 12.54 -0.91
CA SER A 569 -6.58 13.87 -0.75
C SER A 569 -7.08 14.44 -2.07
N THR A 570 -6.37 14.21 -3.18
CA THR A 570 -6.80 14.68 -4.50
C THR A 570 -7.98 13.87 -5.03
N LEU A 571 -7.99 12.55 -4.82
CA LEU A 571 -9.15 11.71 -5.14
C LEU A 571 -10.40 12.13 -4.35
N TRP A 572 -10.23 12.50 -3.08
CA TRP A 572 -11.30 13.02 -2.24
C TRP A 572 -11.82 14.36 -2.75
N ASP A 573 -10.95 15.30 -3.12
CA ASP A 573 -11.37 16.60 -3.66
C ASP A 573 -12.15 16.46 -4.96
N LEU A 574 -11.71 15.55 -5.83
CA LEU A 574 -12.43 15.20 -7.05
C LEU A 574 -13.83 14.68 -6.73
N ALA A 575 -13.98 13.85 -5.70
CA ALA A 575 -15.28 13.31 -5.29
C ALA A 575 -16.20 14.42 -4.76
N VAL A 576 -15.65 15.33 -3.94
CA VAL A 576 -16.37 16.50 -3.42
C VAL A 576 -16.82 17.41 -4.55
N GLU A 577 -15.95 17.70 -5.51
CA GLU A 577 -16.30 18.55 -6.65
C GLU A 577 -17.31 17.89 -7.59
N TYR A 578 -17.19 16.57 -7.82
CA TYR A 578 -18.16 15.82 -8.60
C TYR A 578 -19.55 15.83 -7.94
N GLN A 579 -19.65 15.72 -6.62
CA GLN A 579 -20.92 15.70 -5.90
C GLN A 579 -21.72 17.01 -6.07
N LYS A 580 -21.04 18.15 -6.19
CA LYS A 580 -21.68 19.47 -6.38
C LYS A 580 -22.38 19.61 -7.74
N ARG A 581 -22.10 18.71 -8.69
CA ARG A 581 -22.64 18.82 -10.05
C ARG A 581 -24.14 18.53 -10.10
N PRO A 582 -24.91 19.35 -10.83
CA PRO A 582 -26.33 19.08 -11.04
C PRO A 582 -26.57 17.90 -11.99
N SER A 583 -25.69 17.70 -12.99
CA SER A 583 -25.76 16.65 -14.01
C SER A 583 -24.91 15.42 -13.65
N ARG A 584 -25.00 14.95 -12.40
CA ARG A 584 -24.24 13.77 -11.96
C ARG A 584 -24.90 12.48 -12.44
N LEU A 585 -24.05 11.51 -12.81
CA LEU A 585 -24.49 10.16 -13.15
C LEU A 585 -25.00 9.47 -11.89
N ASP A 586 -25.93 8.52 -12.03
CA ASP A 586 -26.27 7.66 -10.91
C ASP A 586 -25.07 6.79 -10.49
N THR A 587 -25.14 6.14 -9.34
CA THR A 587 -24.00 5.34 -8.84
C THR A 587 -23.60 4.21 -9.80
N VAL A 588 -24.55 3.57 -10.48
CA VAL A 588 -24.28 2.46 -11.41
C VAL A 588 -23.64 2.98 -12.69
N GLU A 589 -24.19 4.05 -13.24
CA GLU A 589 -23.69 4.75 -14.42
C GLU A 589 -22.29 5.31 -14.18
N LEU A 590 -22.04 5.93 -13.02
CA LEU A 590 -20.72 6.40 -12.61
C LEU A 590 -19.72 5.25 -12.58
N ASN A 591 -20.08 4.13 -11.93
CA ASN A 591 -19.21 2.96 -11.86
C ASN A 591 -18.90 2.41 -13.27
N ARG A 592 -19.88 2.37 -14.18
CA ARG A 592 -19.66 1.97 -15.58
C ARG A 592 -18.74 2.94 -16.32
N ALA A 593 -18.97 4.25 -16.20
CA ALA A 593 -18.21 5.29 -16.86
C ALA A 593 -16.72 5.22 -16.48
N VAL A 594 -16.44 5.08 -15.18
CA VAL A 594 -15.06 4.95 -14.66
C VAL A 594 -14.49 3.54 -14.79
N GLY A 595 -15.26 2.57 -15.32
CA GLY A 595 -14.83 1.19 -15.51
C GLY A 595 -14.67 0.39 -14.21
N SER A 596 -15.33 0.81 -13.14
CA SER A 596 -15.42 0.06 -11.88
C SER A 596 -16.42 -1.10 -12.01
N SER A 597 -16.20 -2.17 -11.24
CA SER A 597 -17.13 -3.29 -11.14
C SER A 597 -17.89 -3.25 -9.81
N LEU A 598 -19.23 -3.07 -9.86
CA LEU A 598 -20.10 -3.29 -8.71
C LEU A 598 -20.35 -4.79 -8.53
N THR A 599 -19.76 -5.41 -7.50
CA THR A 599 -20.09 -6.79 -7.13
C THR A 599 -21.42 -6.84 -6.37
N SER A 600 -22.18 -7.93 -6.53
CA SER A 600 -23.44 -8.20 -5.78
C SER A 600 -23.30 -8.13 -4.26
N PHE A 601 -22.08 -8.35 -3.74
CA PHE A 601 -21.72 -8.15 -2.32
C PHE A 601 -21.95 -6.70 -1.84
N ARG A 602 -21.82 -5.71 -2.73
CA ARG A 602 -21.95 -4.28 -2.42
C ARG A 602 -23.31 -3.68 -2.79
N SER A 603 -24.09 -4.37 -3.62
CA SER A 603 -25.46 -3.94 -3.96
C SER A 603 -26.50 -4.33 -2.90
N GLY A 604 -26.06 -4.82 -1.73
CA GLY A 604 -26.96 -5.25 -0.65
C GLY A 604 -27.77 -6.52 -0.95
N HIS A 605 -27.42 -7.28 -1.98
CA HIS A 605 -28.18 -8.46 -2.42
C HIS A 605 -27.79 -9.79 -1.75
N MET A 606 -26.88 -9.79 -0.77
CA MET A 606 -26.70 -10.95 0.10
C MET A 606 -27.71 -10.93 1.25
N VAL A 607 -28.99 -11.08 0.91
CA VAL A 607 -29.99 -11.62 1.83
C VAL A 607 -29.78 -13.13 1.87
N GLU A 608 -29.18 -13.63 2.95
CA GLU A 608 -29.29 -14.96 3.59
C GLU A 608 -29.34 -16.28 2.77
N LYS A 609 -29.43 -16.29 1.44
CA LYS A 609 -29.90 -17.47 0.69
C LYS A 609 -28.85 -18.47 0.22
N GLN A 610 -27.60 -18.38 0.67
CA GLN A 610 -26.57 -19.39 0.30
C GLN A 610 -25.68 -19.79 1.49
N LEU A 611 -26.29 -20.04 2.64
CA LEU A 611 -25.62 -20.60 3.82
C LEU A 611 -26.26 -21.93 4.26
N HIS A 612 -26.22 -22.91 3.37
CA HIS A 612 -26.32 -24.34 3.71
C HIS A 612 -25.14 -25.10 3.11
#